data_AF-A0A9E1ZW26-F1
#
_entry.id   AF-A0A9E1ZW26-F1
#
_cell.length_a   1.000
_cell.length_b   1.000
_cell.length_c   1.000
_cell.angle_alpha   90.00
_cell.angle_beta   90.00
_cell.angle_gamma   90.00
#
_symmetry.space_group_name_H-M   'P 1'
#
loop_
_entity.id
_entity.type
_entity.pdbx_description
1 polymer ?
#
loop_
_entity_poly.entity_id
_entity_poly.type
_entity_poly.pdbx_seq_one_letter_code
_entity_poly.pdbx_strand_id
1 'polypeptide(L)' 'MELTKDDVRNLAKAIDLDIPEDDLNTVALRLSSALSLMQQIEADLGEEMDKVDPIPPVYPREEF' A
#
# COMPACT_ATOMS: atom_id res chain seq x y z
N MET A 1 3.64 0.05 -11.45
CA MET A 1 3.12 -1.32 -11.20
C MET A 1 1.65 -1.36 -11.60
N GLU A 2 1.23 -2.35 -12.39
CA GLU A 2 -0.19 -2.55 -12.73
C GLU A 2 -0.76 -3.71 -11.90
N LEU A 3 -1.89 -3.46 -11.24
CA LEU A 3 -2.64 -4.44 -10.46
C LEU A 3 -3.92 -4.84 -11.19
N THR A 4 -4.30 -6.11 -11.03
CA THR A 4 -5.57 -6.66 -11.50
C THR A 4 -6.66 -6.58 -10.42
N LYS A 5 -7.91 -6.84 -10.80
CA LYS A 5 -9.02 -7.01 -9.84
C LYS A 5 -8.74 -8.11 -8.82
N ASP A 6 -8.13 -9.20 -9.26
CA ASP A 6 -7.85 -10.36 -8.41
C ASP A 6 -6.80 -10.03 -7.36
N ASP A 7 -5.79 -9.24 -7.72
CA ASP A 7 -4.80 -8.72 -6.76
C ASP A 7 -5.46 -7.87 -5.69
N VAL A 8 -6.33 -6.94 -6.09
CA VAL A 8 -7.09 -6.10 -5.15
C VAL A 8 -7.97 -6.95 -4.23
N ARG A 9 -8.66 -7.96 -4.78
CA ARG A 9 -9.51 -8.86 -3.98
C ARG A 9 -8.69 -9.64 -2.96
N ASN A 10 -7.48 -10.08 -3.32
CA ASN A 10 -6.59 -10.79 -2.40
C ASN A 10 -6.03 -9.88 -1.32
N LEU A 11 -5.66 -8.65 -1.66
CA LEU A 11 -5.17 -7.64 -0.71
C LEU A 11 -6.27 -7.22 0.28
N ALA A 12 -7.49 -7.00 -0.20
CA ALA A 12 -8.61 -6.60 0.64
C ALA A 12 -8.93 -7.68 1.70
N LYS A 13 -8.86 -8.96 1.35
CA LYS A 13 -9.02 -10.07 2.29
C LYS A 13 -7.97 -10.09 3.41
N ALA A 14 -6.75 -9.63 3.15
CA ALA A 14 -5.69 -9.61 4.15
C ALA A 14 -5.99 -8.65 5.33
N ILE A 15 -6.89 -7.69 5.12
CA ILE A 15 -7.31 -6.69 6.10
C ILE A 15 -8.81 -6.79 6.44
N ASP A 16 -9.46 -7.90 6.06
CA ASP A 16 -10.90 -8.13 6.25
C ASP A 16 -11.80 -7.01 5.69
N LEU A 17 -11.40 -6.46 4.53
CA LEU A 17 -12.16 -5.44 3.82
C LEU A 17 -12.97 -6.06 2.69
N ASP A 18 -14.28 -5.82 2.68
CA ASP A 18 -15.16 -6.17 1.56
C ASP A 18 -15.24 -5.01 0.57
N ILE A 19 -15.01 -5.30 -0.71
CA ILE A 19 -15.06 -4.32 -1.80
C ILE A 19 -16.08 -4.81 -2.83
N PRO A 20 -17.11 -4.00 -3.15
CA PRO A 20 -18.07 -4.36 -4.19
C PRO A 20 -17.39 -4.68 -5.52
N GLU A 21 -17.89 -5.70 -6.22
CA GLU A 21 -17.28 -6.20 -7.47
C GLU A 21 -17.18 -5.11 -8.56
N ASP A 22 -18.15 -4.18 -8.58
CA ASP A 22 -18.19 -3.04 -9.51
C ASP A 22 -17.07 -2.01 -9.22
N ASP A 23 -16.62 -1.92 -7.97
CA ASP A 23 -15.59 -0.98 -7.52
C ASP A 23 -14.16 -1.52 -7.69
N LEU A 24 -13.98 -2.85 -7.84
CA LEU A 24 -12.67 -3.48 -7.89
C LEU A 24 -11.76 -2.92 -8.99
N ASN A 25 -12.32 -2.60 -10.16
CA ASN A 25 -11.55 -1.99 -11.25
C ASN A 25 -11.03 -0.60 -10.87
N THR A 26 -11.88 0.22 -10.26
CA THR A 26 -11.52 1.57 -9.84
C THR A 26 -10.46 1.52 -8.74
N VAL A 27 -10.59 0.59 -7.79
CA VAL A 27 -9.58 0.39 -6.75
C VAL A 27 -8.26 -0.08 -7.36
N ALA A 28 -8.28 -1.04 -8.29
CA ALA A 28 -7.07 -1.53 -8.97
C ALA A 28 -6.33 -0.39 -9.68
N LEU A 29 -7.04 0.46 -10.41
CA LEU A 29 -6.46 1.62 -11.09
C LEU A 29 -5.83 2.60 -10.09
N ARG A 30 -6.55 2.96 -9.02
CA ARG A 30 -6.07 3.92 -8.02
C ARG A 30 -4.86 3.40 -7.25
N LEU A 31 -4.89 2.14 -6.84
CA LEU A 31 -3.78 1.52 -6.11
C LEU A 31 -2.55 1.34 -7.00
N SER A 32 -2.75 0.97 -8.27
CA SER A 32 -1.66 0.91 -9.26
C SER A 32 -0.94 2.26 -9.41
N SER A 33 -1.69 3.35 -9.50
CA SER A 33 -1.13 4.71 -9.56
C SER A 33 -0.38 5.07 -8.28
N ALA A 34 -0.93 4.76 -7.11
CA ALA A 34 -0.27 5.04 -5.84
C ALA A 34 1.06 4.27 -5.68
N LEU A 35 1.07 2.97 -6.01
CA LEU A 35 2.28 2.14 -5.96
C LEU A 35 3.32 2.58 -6.99
N SER A 36 2.89 3.05 -8.16
CA SER A 36 3.80 3.60 -9.17
C SER A 36 4.45 4.91 -8.70
N LEU A 37 3.71 5.76 -7.98
CA LEU A 37 4.27 6.94 -7.35
C LEU A 37 5.28 6.59 -6.24
N MET A 38 4.97 5.59 -5.40
CA MET A 38 5.89 5.11 -4.38
C MET A 38 7.19 4.55 -5.00
N GLN A 39 7.09 3.83 -6.11
CA GLN A 39 8.25 3.34 -6.84
C GLN A 39 9.11 4.48 -7.40
N GLN A 40 8.48 5.58 -7.86
CA GLN A 40 9.21 6.77 -8.29
C GLN A 40 9.96 7.43 -7.12
N ILE A 41 9.32 7.55 -5.96
CA ILE A 41 9.95 8.09 -4.75
C ILE A 41 11.15 7.24 -4.35
N GLU A 42 11.01 5.92 -4.36
CA GLU A 42 12.10 4.98 -4.06
C GLU A 42 13.28 5.16 -5.03
N ALA A 43 13.00 5.31 -6.33
CA ALA A 43 14.04 5.53 -7.33
C ALA A 43 14.79 6.87 -7.13
N ASP A 44 14.08 7.91 -6.67
CA ASP A 44 14.64 9.25 -6.50
C ASP A 44 15.35 9.45 -5.14
N LEU A 45 14.89 8.76 -4.08
CA LEU A 45 15.31 9.02 -2.70
C LEU A 45 15.78 7.78 -1.92
N GLY A 46 15.68 6.57 -2.46
CA GLY A 46 15.97 5.32 -1.73
C GLY A 46 17.35 5.30 -1.08
N GLU A 47 18.39 5.69 -1.83
CA GLU A 47 19.76 5.74 -1.28
C GLU A 47 19.94 6.74 -0.13
N GLU A 48 19.17 7.84 -0.11
CA GLU A 48 19.20 8.79 1.00
C GLU A 48 18.37 8.30 2.19
N MET A 49 17.28 7.57 1.93
CA MET A 49 16.46 6.93 2.95
C MET A 49 17.23 5.81 3.68
N ASP A 50 18.08 5.07 2.98
CA ASP A 50 18.92 4.01 3.56
C ASP A 50 19.98 4.53 4.54
N LYS A 51 20.28 5.83 4.52
CA LYS A 51 21.26 6.46 5.44
C LYS A 51 20.67 6.82 6.80
N VAL A 52 19.35 6.70 6.97
CA VAL A 52 18.66 7.02 8.21
C VAL A 52 17.98 5.79 8.78
N ASP A 53 18.10 5.60 10.09
CA ASP A 53 17.39 4.52 10.77
C ASP A 53 15.87 4.75 10.66
N PRO A 54 15.07 3.72 10.33
CA PRO A 54 13.62 3.86 10.27
C PRO A 54 13.07 4.17 11.66
N ILE A 55 12.06 5.04 11.71
CA ILE A 55 11.38 5.34 12.97
C ILE A 55 10.69 4.05 13.46
N PRO A 56 10.96 3.59 14.69
CA PRO A 56 10.36 2.38 15.21
C PRO A 56 8.83 2.55 15.33
N PRO A 57 8.04 1.48 15.11
CA PRO A 57 6.60 1.53 15.27
C PRO A 57 6.25 1.88 16.72
N VAL A 58 5.42 2.91 16.89
CA VAL A 58 4.88 3.29 18.20
C VAL A 58 3.56 2.56 18.35
N TYR A 59 3.54 1.47 19.12
CA TYR A 59 2.28 0.81 19.48
C TYR A 59 1.48 1.73 20.42
N PRO A 60 0.17 1.92 20.17
CA PRO A 60 -0.70 2.55 21.17
C PRO A 60 -0.59 1.77 22.47
N ARG A 61 -0.41 2.45 23.60
CA ARG A 61 -0.53 1.80 24.91
C ARG A 61 -2.00 1.43 25.06
N GLU A 62 -2.33 0.15 25.02
CA GLU A 62 -3.65 -0.32 25.45
C GLU A 62 -3.80 -0.01 26.95
N GLU A 63 -4.77 0.85 27.30
CA GLU A 63 -5.24 0.96 28.67
C GLU A 63 -6.10 -0.29 28.94
N PHE A 64 -5.54 -1.23 29.70
CA PHE A 64 -6.26 -2.41 30.21
C PHE A 64 -7.36 -2.02 31.20
#